data_AF-A0A2W5ZGR7-F1
#
_entry.id   AF-A0A2W5ZGR7-F1
#
_cell.length_a   1.000
_cell.length_b   1.000
_cell.length_c   1.000
_cell.angle_alpha   90.00
_cell.angle_beta   90.00
_cell.angle_gamma   90.00
#
_symmetry.space_group_name_H-M   'P 1'
#
loop_
_entity.id
_entity.type
_entity.pdbx_description
1 polymer ?
#
loop_
_entity_poly.entity_id
_entity_poly.type
_entity_poly.pdbx_seq_one_letter_code
_entity_poly.pdbx_strand_id
1 'polypeptide(L)'
;MNGFWRALEQPEYVHTLINPLPIYGLALGIVAFIVALLLRNRAAQIPALVVIFIAAASAWPVTYFGDRAYDRVLSMSDEAGSAWLAAHEHRADQFVWCYYALALVALLALIVPRKFPRAKTPLTVLTLLLAIVSLGAGCYIAYAGGRIRHREFRTEPPPPKPAERD
;
A
#
# COMPACT_ATOMS: atom_id res chain seq x y z
N MET A 1 5.46 -22.55 22.31
CA MET A 1 4.96 -21.32 21.64
C MET A 1 3.55 -21.58 21.13
N ASN A 2 2.60 -20.69 21.43
CA ASN A 2 1.22 -20.81 20.94
C ASN A 2 1.18 -20.64 19.40
N GLY A 3 0.08 -21.07 18.77
CA GLY A 3 -0.07 -21.00 17.31
C GLY A 3 0.03 -19.58 16.72
N PHE A 4 -0.36 -18.57 17.49
CA PHE A 4 -0.27 -17.16 17.10
C PHE A 4 1.17 -16.70 16.90
N TRP A 5 2.07 -16.99 17.84
CA TRP A 5 3.48 -16.61 17.72
C TRP A 5 4.16 -17.27 16.51
N ARG A 6 3.79 -18.51 16.19
CA ARG A 6 4.27 -19.19 14.97
C ARG A 6 3.74 -18.53 13.70
N ALA A 7 2.53 -18.00 13.69
CA ALA A 7 1.97 -17.31 12.53
C ALA A 7 2.75 -16.03 12.20
N LEU A 8 3.26 -15.31 13.20
CA LEU A 8 4.11 -14.14 13.00
C LEU A 8 5.47 -14.47 12.36
N GLU A 9 5.88 -15.73 12.36
CA GLU A 9 7.08 -16.20 11.64
C GLU A 9 6.78 -16.56 10.17
N GLN A 10 5.50 -16.62 9.77
CA GLN A 10 5.07 -16.95 8.41
C GLN A 10 4.89 -15.68 7.56
N PRO A 11 5.71 -15.49 6.51
CA PRO A 11 5.61 -14.32 5.61
C PRO A 11 4.22 -14.08 5.02
N GLU A 12 3.50 -15.12 4.60
CA GLU A 12 2.15 -15.02 4.04
C GLU A 12 1.13 -14.48 5.04
N TYR A 13 1.26 -14.87 6.32
CA TYR A 13 0.42 -14.36 7.39
C TYR A 13 0.76 -12.90 7.68
N VAL A 14 2.05 -12.58 7.84
CA VAL A 14 2.49 -11.20 8.11
C VAL A 14 2.09 -10.29 6.96
N HIS A 15 2.37 -10.66 5.71
CA HIS A 15 1.94 -9.90 4.53
C HIS A 15 0.45 -9.60 4.60
N THR A 16 -0.40 -10.63 4.76
CA THR A 16 -1.86 -10.45 4.81
C THR A 16 -2.31 -9.58 6.00
N LEU A 17 -1.63 -9.67 7.14
CA LEU A 17 -1.91 -8.88 8.34
C LEU A 17 -1.67 -7.38 8.12
N ILE A 18 -0.58 -7.02 7.43
CA ILE A 18 -0.20 -5.61 7.22
C ILE A 18 -0.60 -5.03 5.85
N ASN A 19 -0.99 -5.88 4.89
CA ASN A 19 -1.47 -5.47 3.56
C ASN A 19 -2.67 -4.50 3.57
N PRO A 20 -3.53 -4.47 4.61
CA PRO A 20 -4.55 -3.42 4.73
C PRO A 20 -3.99 -2.00 4.92
N LEU A 21 -2.76 -1.84 5.40
CA LEU A 21 -2.20 -0.52 5.74
C LEU A 21 -2.03 0.40 4.52
N PRO A 22 -1.42 -0.02 3.40
CA PRO A 22 -1.27 0.83 2.22
C PRO A 22 -2.59 1.26 1.56
N ILE A 23 -3.71 0.60 1.84
CA ILE A 23 -5.03 0.93 1.26
C ILE A 23 -5.95 1.54 2.30
N TYR A 24 -6.34 0.79 3.33
CA TYR A 24 -7.29 1.28 4.35
C TYR A 24 -6.65 2.32 5.26
N GLY A 25 -5.41 2.08 5.71
CA GLY A 25 -4.66 3.06 6.49
C GLY A 25 -4.47 4.36 5.72
N LEU A 26 -4.12 4.26 4.43
CA LEU A 26 -3.98 5.42 3.56
C LEU A 26 -5.30 6.15 3.33
N ALA A 27 -6.39 5.43 3.04
CA ALA A 27 -7.72 6.03 2.85
C ALA A 27 -8.18 6.79 4.10
N LEU A 28 -8.02 6.21 5.28
CA LEU A 28 -8.34 6.89 6.55
C LEU A 28 -7.44 8.11 6.77
N GLY A 29 -6.15 8.02 6.45
CA GLY A 29 -5.21 9.15 6.49
C GLY A 29 -5.62 10.29 5.56
N ILE A 30 -6.05 9.98 4.34
CA ILE A 30 -6.55 10.96 3.36
C ILE A 30 -7.80 11.64 3.87
N VAL A 31 -8.80 10.88 4.35
CA VAL A 31 -10.04 11.45 4.91
C VAL A 31 -9.73 12.37 6.09
N ALA A 32 -8.91 11.92 7.03
CA ALA A 32 -8.49 12.72 8.18
C ALA A 32 -7.75 14.00 7.73
N PHE A 33 -6.89 13.92 6.71
CA PHE A 33 -6.14 15.05 6.22
C PHE A 33 -7.04 16.07 5.52
N ILE A 34 -7.98 15.62 4.68
CA ILE A 34 -8.98 16.48 4.04
C ILE A 34 -9.82 17.20 5.10
N VAL A 35 -10.35 16.47 6.09
CA VAL A 35 -11.11 17.07 7.19
C VAL A 35 -10.28 18.11 7.94
N ALA A 36 -9.02 17.82 8.26
CA ALA A 36 -8.12 18.75 8.92
C ALA A 36 -7.79 20.00 8.08
N LEU A 37 -7.78 19.88 6.74
CA LEU A 37 -7.64 21.02 5.82
C LEU A 37 -8.90 21.88 5.78
N LEU A 38 -10.08 21.26 5.69
CA LEU A 38 -11.38 21.96 5.69
C LEU A 38 -11.60 22.72 7.00
N LEU A 39 -11.25 22.11 8.13
CA LEU A 39 -11.29 22.74 9.45
C LEU A 39 -10.17 23.76 9.68
N ARG A 40 -9.22 23.90 8.73
CA ARG A 40 -8.03 24.76 8.83
C ARG A 40 -7.20 24.52 10.11
N ASN A 41 -7.29 23.31 10.68
CA ASN A 41 -6.69 22.97 11.95
C ASN A 41 -5.30 22.35 11.74
N ARG A 42 -4.23 23.11 12.04
CA ARG A 42 -2.86 22.61 11.85
C ARG A 42 -2.50 21.49 12.82
N ALA A 43 -3.03 21.51 14.05
CA ALA A 43 -2.80 20.45 15.01
C ALA A 43 -3.43 19.13 14.56
N ALA A 44 -4.55 19.17 13.83
CA ALA A 44 -5.19 17.98 13.23
C ALA A 44 -4.50 17.51 11.93
N GLN A 45 -3.86 18.41 11.18
CA GLN A 45 -3.11 18.03 9.97
C GLN A 45 -1.87 17.17 10.28
N ILE A 46 -1.22 17.40 11.43
CA ILE A 46 -0.02 16.65 11.83
C ILE A 46 -0.31 15.15 12.00
N PRO A 47 -1.24 14.70 12.85
CA PRO A 47 -1.53 13.27 13.01
C PRO A 47 -2.05 12.65 11.71
N ALA A 48 -2.82 13.37 10.89
CA ALA A 48 -3.26 12.87 9.59
C ALA A 48 -2.09 12.62 8.62
N LEU A 49 -1.12 13.53 8.56
CA LEU A 49 0.12 13.34 7.79
C LEU A 49 0.96 12.19 8.33
N VAL A 50 1.00 11.97 9.65
CA VAL A 50 1.68 10.82 10.27
C VAL A 50 1.01 9.52 9.86
N VAL A 51 -0.32 9.44 9.85
CA VAL A 51 -1.05 8.25 9.38
C VAL A 51 -0.75 7.98 7.89
N ILE A 52 -0.79 9.02 7.04
CA ILE A 52 -0.41 8.89 5.62
C ILE A 52 1.02 8.37 5.48
N PHE A 53 1.97 8.93 6.25
CA PHE A 53 3.36 8.49 6.23
C PHE A 53 3.51 7.02 6.63
N ILE A 54 2.90 6.59 7.74
CA ILE A 54 2.97 5.21 8.22
C ILE A 54 2.32 4.26 7.21
N ALA A 55 1.14 4.60 6.70
CA ALA A 55 0.44 3.81 5.69
C ALA A 55 1.28 3.66 4.42
N ALA A 56 1.89 4.75 3.93
CA ALA A 56 2.73 4.70 2.75
C ALA A 56 4.05 3.94 2.97
N ALA A 57 4.72 4.19 4.10
CA ALA A 57 5.95 3.49 4.48
C ALA A 57 5.73 1.98 4.67
N SER A 58 4.51 1.57 5.07
CA SER A 58 4.16 0.15 5.21
C SER A 58 4.19 -0.64 3.90
N ALA A 59 4.26 0.02 2.73
CA ALA A 59 4.45 -0.65 1.45
C ALA A 59 5.78 -1.44 1.40
N TRP A 60 6.83 -0.98 2.10
CA TRP A 60 8.11 -1.70 2.17
C TRP A 60 7.98 -3.07 2.90
N PRO A 61 7.50 -3.15 4.15
CA PRO A 61 7.35 -4.45 4.78
C PRO A 61 6.29 -5.31 4.08
N VAL A 62 5.21 -4.73 3.54
CA VAL A 62 4.19 -5.48 2.78
C VAL A 62 4.82 -6.20 1.58
N THR A 63 5.61 -5.50 0.76
CA THR A 63 6.30 -6.11 -0.39
C THR A 63 7.32 -7.15 0.06
N TYR A 64 8.15 -6.83 1.04
CA TYR A 64 9.15 -7.75 1.61
C TYR A 64 8.58 -9.09 2.11
N PHE A 65 7.43 -9.06 2.78
CA PHE A 65 6.76 -10.30 3.21
C PHE A 65 5.99 -10.96 2.07
N GLY A 66 5.47 -10.19 1.10
CA GLY A 66 4.83 -10.71 -0.10
C GLY A 66 5.79 -11.55 -0.95
N ASP A 67 6.99 -11.04 -1.21
CA ASP A 67 8.03 -11.72 -1.99
C ASP A 67 8.42 -13.05 -1.33
N ARG A 68 8.59 -13.07 0.01
CA ARG A 68 8.89 -14.31 0.75
C ARG A 68 7.73 -15.28 0.90
N ALA A 69 6.51 -14.80 0.71
CA ALA A 69 5.32 -15.63 0.69
C ALA A 69 5.09 -16.24 -0.70
N TYR A 70 5.67 -15.67 -1.75
CA TYR A 70 5.33 -15.95 -3.14
C TYR A 70 5.32 -17.44 -3.48
N ASP A 71 6.46 -18.14 -3.34
CA ASP A 71 6.58 -19.56 -3.72
C ASP A 71 5.63 -20.46 -2.93
N ARG A 72 5.44 -20.17 -1.64
CA ARG A 72 4.48 -20.91 -0.81
C ARG A 72 3.06 -20.69 -1.32
N VAL A 73 2.65 -19.44 -1.56
CA VAL A 73 1.31 -19.14 -2.09
C VAL A 73 1.12 -19.69 -3.49
N LEU A 74 2.16 -19.68 -4.33
CA LEU A 74 2.17 -20.25 -5.68
C LEU A 74 1.94 -21.76 -5.65
N SER A 75 2.68 -22.50 -4.80
CA SER A 75 2.63 -23.97 -4.72
C SER A 75 1.25 -24.55 -4.38
N MET A 76 0.40 -23.76 -3.72
CA MET A 76 -0.97 -24.14 -3.38
C MET A 76 -2.02 -23.56 -4.33
N SER A 77 -1.64 -22.71 -5.28
CA SER A 77 -2.59 -21.98 -6.14
C SER A 77 -3.05 -22.84 -7.32
N ASP A 78 -4.29 -22.64 -7.76
CA ASP A 78 -4.74 -23.17 -9.05
C ASP A 78 -4.14 -22.36 -10.22
N GLU A 79 -4.26 -22.85 -11.44
CA GLU A 79 -3.64 -22.23 -12.62
C GLU A 79 -4.03 -20.75 -12.76
N ALA A 80 -5.33 -20.43 -12.68
CA ALA A 80 -5.80 -19.05 -12.71
C ALA A 80 -5.30 -18.22 -11.52
N GLY A 81 -5.27 -18.79 -10.32
CA GLY A 81 -4.72 -18.14 -9.12
C GLY A 81 -3.24 -17.82 -9.25
N SER A 82 -2.45 -18.71 -9.89
CA SER A 82 -1.03 -18.49 -10.16
C SER A 82 -0.81 -17.29 -11.09
N ALA A 83 -1.67 -17.12 -12.11
CA ALA A 83 -1.60 -15.99 -13.02
C ALA A 83 -2.04 -14.68 -12.34
N TRP A 84 -3.07 -14.71 -11.48
CA TRP A 84 -3.46 -13.57 -10.66
C TRP A 84 -2.38 -13.19 -9.63
N LEU A 85 -1.67 -14.16 -9.06
CA LEU A 85 -0.54 -13.93 -8.15
C LEU A 85 0.61 -13.21 -8.87
N ALA A 86 1.02 -13.71 -10.04
CA ALA A 86 2.05 -13.07 -10.86
C ALA A 86 1.64 -11.63 -11.28
N ALA A 87 0.36 -11.42 -11.62
CA ALA A 87 -0.15 -10.10 -11.93
C ALA A 87 -0.16 -9.15 -10.72
N HIS A 88 -0.48 -9.67 -9.53
CA HIS A 88 -0.44 -8.89 -8.29
C HIS A 88 0.98 -8.43 -7.95
N GLU A 89 1.94 -9.36 -7.99
CA GLU A 89 3.36 -9.08 -7.79
C GLU A 89 3.88 -8.06 -8.82
N HIS A 90 3.63 -8.29 -10.10
CA HIS A 90 4.10 -7.39 -11.16
C HIS A 90 3.56 -5.96 -11.02
N ARG A 91 2.28 -5.82 -10.64
CA ARG A 91 1.69 -4.50 -10.35
C ARG A 91 2.31 -3.89 -9.10
N ALA A 92 2.59 -4.68 -8.07
CA ALA A 92 3.27 -4.20 -6.88
C ALA A 92 4.66 -3.63 -7.23
N ASP A 93 5.46 -4.38 -8.00
CA ASP A 93 6.78 -3.94 -8.47
C ASP A 93 6.72 -2.64 -9.28
N GLN A 94 5.73 -2.52 -10.18
CA GLN A 94 5.55 -1.32 -11.01
C GLN A 94 5.18 -0.08 -10.18
N PHE A 95 4.30 -0.24 -9.19
CA PHE A 95 3.64 0.90 -8.54
C PHE A 95 4.08 1.18 -7.10
N VAL A 96 4.90 0.32 -6.48
CA VAL A 96 5.38 0.53 -5.10
C VAL A 96 6.10 1.89 -4.93
N TRP A 97 6.75 2.39 -5.99
CA TRP A 97 7.42 3.69 -5.99
C TRP A 97 6.47 4.86 -5.70
N CYS A 98 5.18 4.76 -6.05
CA CYS A 98 4.18 5.77 -5.68
C CYS A 98 4.10 5.95 -4.16
N TYR A 99 4.14 4.84 -3.42
CA TYR A 99 4.11 4.84 -1.96
C TYR A 99 5.39 5.39 -1.34
N TYR A 100 6.56 5.08 -1.91
CA TYR A 100 7.82 5.64 -1.42
C TYR A 100 7.91 7.16 -1.65
N ALA A 101 7.47 7.64 -2.82
CA ALA A 101 7.36 9.06 -3.10
C ALA A 101 6.40 9.75 -2.12
N LEU A 102 5.22 9.15 -1.89
CA LEU A 102 4.25 9.65 -0.93
C LEU A 102 4.81 9.71 0.50
N ALA A 103 5.48 8.66 0.96
CA ALA A 103 6.07 8.61 2.30
C ALA A 103 7.10 9.73 2.48
N LEU A 104 7.98 9.93 1.49
CA LEU A 104 8.94 11.03 1.51
C LEU A 104 8.25 12.39 1.56
N VAL A 105 7.28 12.64 0.68
CA VAL A 105 6.58 13.93 0.62
C VAL A 105 5.76 14.20 1.89
N ALA A 106 5.11 13.19 2.46
CA ALA A 106 4.38 13.32 3.72
C ALA A 106 5.33 13.67 4.88
N LEU A 107 6.51 13.06 4.93
CA LEU A 107 7.57 13.40 5.90
C LEU A 107 8.07 14.83 5.71
N LEU A 108 8.29 15.27 4.45
CA LEU A 108 8.67 16.64 4.15
C LEU A 108 7.56 17.64 4.55
N ALA A 109 6.29 17.31 4.32
CA ALA A 109 5.13 18.13 4.72
C ALA A 109 5.00 18.31 6.25
N LEU A 110 5.53 17.37 7.03
CA LEU A 110 5.64 17.48 8.48
C LEU A 110 6.80 18.39 8.92
N ILE A 111 7.96 18.29 8.25
CA ILE A 111 9.22 18.88 8.72
C ILE A 111 9.49 20.25 8.10
N VAL A 112 9.45 20.35 6.78
CA VAL A 112 9.94 21.52 6.02
C VAL A 112 9.18 22.81 6.36
N PRO A 113 7.84 22.84 6.53
CA PRO A 113 7.12 24.06 6.84
C PRO A 113 7.49 24.72 8.18
N ARG A 114 8.16 23.99 9.10
CA ARG A 114 8.63 24.56 10.38
C ARG A 114 9.69 25.64 10.16
N LYS A 115 10.59 25.44 9.19
CA LYS A 115 11.65 26.40 8.84
C LYS A 115 11.28 27.24 7.62
N PHE A 116 10.49 26.70 6.71
CA PHE A 116 10.11 27.35 5.45
C PHE A 116 8.58 27.40 5.28
N PRO A 117 7.87 28.35 5.93
CA PRO A 117 6.40 28.41 5.92
C PRO A 117 5.79 28.46 4.52
N ARG A 118 6.48 29.07 3.55
CA ARG A 118 6.04 29.14 2.13
C ARG A 118 5.90 27.77 1.47
N ALA A 119 6.60 26.74 1.96
CA ALA A 119 6.51 25.38 1.43
C ALA A 119 5.23 24.64 1.87
N LYS A 120 4.45 25.17 2.82
CA LYS A 120 3.27 24.49 3.38
C LYS A 120 2.24 24.12 2.31
N THR A 121 1.82 25.09 1.50
CA THR A 121 0.79 24.89 0.48
C THR A 121 1.23 23.89 -0.61
N PRO A 122 2.41 24.07 -1.28
CA PRO A 122 2.82 23.13 -2.31
C PRO A 122 2.99 21.70 -1.78
N LEU A 123 3.57 21.52 -0.59
CA LEU A 123 3.71 20.19 0.01
C LEU A 123 2.35 19.57 0.38
N THR A 124 1.39 20.37 0.83
CA THR A 124 0.02 19.90 1.11
C THR A 124 -0.67 19.40 -0.16
N VAL A 125 -0.62 20.18 -1.23
CA VAL A 125 -1.21 19.81 -2.53
C VAL A 125 -0.53 18.57 -3.10
N LEU A 126 0.81 18.54 -3.09
CA LEU A 126 1.58 17.40 -3.58
C LEU A 126 1.29 16.12 -2.77
N THR A 127 1.18 16.23 -1.44
CA THR A 127 0.83 15.09 -0.58
C THR A 127 -0.53 14.52 -0.96
N LEU A 128 -1.56 15.37 -1.14
CA LEU A 128 -2.90 14.93 -1.51
C LEU A 128 -2.92 14.24 -2.89
N LEU A 129 -2.26 14.83 -3.89
CA LEU A 129 -2.20 14.25 -5.24
C LEU A 129 -1.53 12.88 -5.21
N LEU A 130 -0.35 12.77 -4.57
CA LEU A 130 0.35 11.49 -4.44
C LEU A 130 -0.44 10.47 -3.61
N ALA A 131 -1.18 10.91 -2.59
CA ALA A 131 -2.00 10.03 -1.79
C ALA A 131 -3.16 9.43 -2.59
N ILE A 132 -3.83 10.23 -3.41
CA ILE A 132 -4.90 9.76 -4.31
C ILE A 132 -4.34 8.79 -5.37
N VAL A 133 -3.21 9.13 -5.99
CA VAL A 133 -2.54 8.25 -6.97
C VAL A 133 -2.13 6.93 -6.32
N SER A 134 -1.51 6.98 -5.14
CA SER A 134 -1.07 5.78 -4.42
C SER A 134 -2.25 4.92 -3.98
N LEU A 135 -3.36 5.52 -3.54
CA LEU A 135 -4.58 4.79 -3.21
C LEU A 135 -5.16 4.07 -4.44
N GLY A 136 -5.21 4.75 -5.59
CA GLY A 136 -5.64 4.15 -6.85
C GLY A 136 -4.75 3.00 -7.29
N ALA A 137 -3.42 3.18 -7.20
CA ALA A 137 -2.44 2.12 -7.46
C ALA A 137 -2.63 0.92 -6.51
N GLY A 138 -2.81 1.17 -5.21
CA GLY A 138 -3.12 0.14 -4.22
C GLY A 138 -4.37 -0.66 -4.55
N CYS A 139 -5.46 0.03 -4.92
CA CYS A 139 -6.69 -0.63 -5.38
C CYS A 139 -6.44 -1.49 -6.64
N TYR A 140 -5.64 -1.03 -7.59
CA TYR A 140 -5.31 -1.79 -8.80
C TYR A 140 -4.42 -3.03 -8.52
N ILE A 141 -3.48 -2.91 -7.58
CA ILE A 141 -2.67 -4.04 -7.09
C ILE A 141 -3.56 -5.05 -6.35
N ALA A 142 -4.42 -4.59 -5.44
CA ALA A 142 -5.32 -5.43 -4.64
C ALA A 142 -6.43 -6.08 -5.48
N TYR A 143 -6.82 -5.48 -6.60
CA TYR A 143 -7.74 -6.10 -7.55
C TYR A 143 -7.21 -7.46 -8.02
N ALA A 144 -5.93 -7.57 -8.37
CA ALA A 144 -5.32 -8.85 -8.69
C ALA A 144 -5.18 -9.73 -7.43
N GLY A 145 -4.74 -9.14 -6.31
CA GLY A 145 -4.55 -9.84 -5.04
C GLY A 145 -5.80 -10.58 -4.53
N GLY A 146 -6.97 -9.93 -4.62
CA GLY A 146 -8.24 -10.54 -4.24
C GLY A 146 -8.56 -11.81 -5.04
N ARG A 147 -8.14 -11.90 -6.31
CA ARG A 147 -8.45 -13.02 -7.20
C ARG A 147 -7.51 -14.22 -7.05
N ILE A 148 -6.45 -14.11 -6.24
CA ILE A 148 -5.52 -15.21 -5.99
C ILE A 148 -6.26 -16.39 -5.36
N ARG A 149 -7.03 -16.15 -4.29
CA ARG A 149 -7.74 -17.18 -3.52
C ARG A 149 -9.26 -17.07 -3.49
N HIS A 150 -9.84 -15.97 -3.97
CA HIS A 150 -11.29 -15.80 -4.08
C HIS A 150 -11.74 -16.06 -5.51
N ARG A 151 -12.18 -17.29 -5.78
CA ARG A 151 -12.69 -17.69 -7.10
C ARG A 151 -13.93 -16.89 -7.49
N GLU A 152 -14.72 -16.51 -6.50
CA GLU A 152 -15.91 -15.66 -6.63
C GLU A 152 -15.61 -14.26 -7.20
N PHE A 153 -14.36 -13.78 -7.14
CA PHE A 153 -13.97 -12.49 -7.73
C PHE A 153 -13.49 -12.59 -9.18
N ARG A 154 -13.30 -13.80 -9.71
CA ARG A 154 -12.76 -14.04 -11.07
C ARG A 154 -13.86 -13.93 -12.12
N THR A 155 -14.35 -12.71 -12.33
CA THR A 155 -15.35 -12.37 -13.36
C THR A 155 -14.76 -12.25 -14.77
N GLU A 156 -13.44 -12.34 -14.89
CA GLU A 156 -12.68 -12.25 -16.14
C GLU A 156 -11.47 -13.20 -16.10
N PRO A 157 -10.91 -13.59 -17.26
CA PRO A 157 -9.67 -14.34 -17.33
C PRO A 157 -8.51 -13.56 -16.66
N PRO A 158 -7.53 -14.25 -16.06
CA PRO A 158 -6.34 -13.59 -15.57
C PRO A 158 -5.56 -12.92 -16.70
N PRO A 159 -4.84 -11.81 -16.43
CA PRO A 159 -3.93 -11.23 -17.41
C PRO A 159 -2.85 -12.23 -17.82
N PRO A 160 -2.24 -12.06 -19.01
CA PRO A 160 -1.10 -12.86 -19.42
C PRO A 160 -0.03 -12.83 -18.34
N LYS A 161 0.59 -13.99 -18.05
CA LYS A 161 1.73 -14.02 -17.13
C LYS A 161 2.80 -13.07 -17.68
N PRO A 162 3.30 -12.12 -16.88
CA PRO A 162 4.49 -11.36 -17.22
C PRO A 162 5.64 -12.33 -17.54
N ALA A 163 6.60 -11.92 -18.37
CA ALA A 163 7.81 -12.72 -18.62
C ALA A 163 8.44 -13.10 -17.26
N GLU A 164 8.86 -14.36 -17.11
CA GLU A 164 9.47 -14.87 -15.87
C GLU A 164 10.67 -14.01 -15.46
N ARG A 165 10.85 -13.85 -14.14
CA ARG A 165 12.11 -13.32 -13.59
C ARG A 165 13.22 -14.34 -13.88
N ASP A 166 14.31 -13.88 -14.51
CA ASP A 166 15.61 -14.57 -14.49
C ASP A 166 16.21 -14.57 -13.07
#